data_AF-A0A356H075-F1
#
_entry.id   AF-A0A356H075-F1
#
_cell.length_a   1.000
_cell.length_b   1.000
_cell.length_c   1.000
_cell.angle_alpha   90.00
_cell.angle_beta   90.00
_cell.angle_gamma   90.00
#
_symmetry.space_group_name_H-M   'P 1'
#
loop_
_entity.id
_entity.type
_entity.pdbx_description
1 polymer ?
#
loop_
_entity_poly.entity_id
_entity_poly.type
_entity_poly.pdbx_seq_one_letter_code
_entity_poly.pdbx_strand_id
1 'polypeptide(L)'
;MKMFLRKISPKKGFHRFLMAAILLFAIGHPFALVAQHSSLIGTVTFDDTTVIVPEKQKDNGTRSITLNNNVLNQALFVQIDSAYIKEYNLYRYRFYLDDKPESAVWTLYPIKELHNIKGPEVSLTAEAQSRDGNLYSEVIKISAPYGIFNTWTAWILYSLLFIGAALLLYFWTDLRVSREKYILETEISNRTKELSEQKTKYEELLTNYLPKEDFEKLKETTKDKTLRYKMVTVLFSNILGFTKIADQEDADRLIDDLDRFFFEFDEVVQRFHIEKIKTIGDSYICAGGIPQKNRTNPIEVVLAAFEMQQYMMMLKDQYEAKNQKIWDLRMGIHTGPVFSNSTNNKKRLEIWGDTVNIASRMEASGEIGKVNITGMTYELVKDYFLCKYRGKMPVKYKGEIDMYFIEGFRPALSVDGIGIKPNKTFNIRLGLVRFDDLEEHVMNILEEKLPRNLYYHNLKHTIDVTVQVELIGRGEQISDEELLLLKTAALFHDTGFIRTYKDHEEAGVVISKEILPQFDYTGEQIEKISELIMVTKLPPRPKNLLEQIICDADLDYLGRVDFIPVSGNLFRELTEHKIIEGDINKWNQIQISFIEKHQYFTETAKKFRDVNKNIQLEAIRRLVEENS
;
A
#
# COMPACT_ATOMS: atom_id res chain seq x y z
N MET A 1 -42.90 36.43 -8.19
CA MET A 1 -42.78 36.31 -9.66
C MET A 1 -41.31 36.12 -10.00
N LYS A 2 -40.95 34.92 -10.48
CA LYS A 2 -39.65 34.47 -11.02
C LYS A 2 -38.35 34.81 -10.25
N MET A 3 -38.10 34.12 -9.14
CA MET A 3 -36.76 33.64 -8.74
C MET A 3 -36.90 32.77 -7.50
N PHE A 4 -36.89 31.43 -7.66
CA PHE A 4 -36.52 30.41 -6.67
C PHE A 4 -36.90 29.03 -7.26
N LEU A 5 -36.11 28.55 -8.22
CA LEU A 5 -36.22 27.20 -8.76
C LEU A 5 -34.82 26.59 -8.81
N ARG A 6 -34.45 25.86 -7.75
CA ARG A 6 -33.68 24.59 -7.77
C ARG A 6 -33.12 24.30 -6.37
N LYS A 7 -33.95 23.67 -5.55
CA LYS A 7 -33.50 22.75 -4.50
C LYS A 7 -34.63 21.75 -4.28
N ILE A 8 -34.69 20.74 -5.14
CA ILE A 8 -35.51 19.54 -4.93
C ILE A 8 -34.55 18.36 -4.90
N SER A 9 -34.33 17.88 -3.68
CA SER A 9 -33.83 16.55 -3.39
C SER A 9 -34.82 15.51 -3.93
N PRO A 10 -34.39 14.51 -4.74
CA PRO A 10 -35.20 13.35 -5.01
C PRO A 10 -34.75 12.20 -4.08
N LYS A 11 -35.08 12.30 -2.79
CA LYS A 11 -35.28 11.09 -1.97
C LYS A 11 -36.77 10.81 -1.94
N LYS A 12 -37.17 9.74 -2.64
CA LYS A 12 -38.47 9.02 -2.69
C LYS A 12 -38.99 8.94 -4.13
N GLY A 13 -38.84 7.77 -4.73
CA GLY A 13 -39.41 7.52 -6.06
C GLY A 13 -38.88 6.28 -6.79
N PHE A 14 -38.49 5.21 -6.09
CA PHE A 14 -38.15 3.92 -6.73
C PHE A 14 -38.99 2.76 -6.18
N HIS A 15 -40.23 3.07 -5.80
CA HIS A 15 -41.24 2.10 -5.38
C HIS A 15 -42.53 2.19 -6.21
N ARG A 16 -42.44 2.73 -7.42
CA ARG A 16 -43.54 2.79 -8.39
C ARG A 16 -43.05 2.46 -9.79
N PHE A 17 -42.51 1.26 -9.96
CA PHE A 17 -42.39 0.63 -11.29
C PHE A 17 -42.40 -0.91 -11.27
N LEU A 18 -42.81 -1.52 -10.15
CA LEU A 18 -42.98 -2.98 -10.02
C LEU A 18 -44.33 -3.33 -9.35
N MET A 19 -45.40 -2.66 -9.76
CA MET A 19 -46.78 -2.91 -9.32
C MET A 19 -47.74 -2.53 -10.45
N ALA A 20 -47.63 -3.23 -11.59
CA ALA A 20 -48.51 -3.02 -12.74
C ALA A 20 -48.71 -4.28 -13.61
N ALA A 21 -48.55 -5.49 -13.07
CA ALA A 21 -48.68 -6.72 -13.88
C ALA A 21 -49.37 -7.91 -13.19
N ILE A 22 -50.04 -7.73 -12.04
CA ILE A 22 -50.82 -8.81 -11.41
C ILE A 22 -52.11 -8.23 -10.83
N LEU A 23 -53.09 -7.96 -11.68
CA LEU A 23 -54.51 -7.79 -11.30
C LEU A 23 -55.35 -7.61 -12.55
N LEU A 24 -55.87 -8.71 -13.09
CA LEU A 24 -57.17 -8.86 -13.75
C LEU A 24 -57.19 -10.16 -14.55
N PHE A 25 -57.76 -11.22 -13.98
CA PHE A 25 -58.79 -12.05 -14.61
C PHE A 25 -59.14 -13.20 -13.66
N ALA A 26 -60.16 -12.98 -12.83
CA ALA A 26 -60.94 -14.05 -12.21
C ALA A 26 -62.29 -13.48 -11.78
N ILE A 27 -63.19 -13.26 -12.74
CA ILE A 27 -64.63 -13.26 -12.44
C ILE A 27 -65.02 -14.73 -12.49
N GLY A 28 -65.36 -15.27 -11.33
CA GLY A 28 -65.96 -16.59 -11.19
C GLY A 28 -67.06 -16.52 -10.14
N HIS A 29 -68.31 -16.30 -10.57
CA HIS A 29 -69.41 -16.99 -9.92
C HIS A 29 -69.30 -18.48 -10.31
N PRO A 30 -69.69 -19.40 -9.42
CA PRO A 30 -70.95 -20.06 -9.75
C PRO A 30 -71.85 -20.38 -8.57
N PHE A 31 -73.12 -20.45 -8.94
CA PHE A 31 -74.22 -21.07 -8.27
C PHE A 31 -73.90 -22.48 -7.73
N ALA A 32 -74.51 -22.76 -6.58
CA ALA A 32 -74.79 -24.11 -6.12
C ALA A 32 -75.57 -24.88 -7.18
N LEU A 33 -75.12 -26.11 -7.47
CA LEU A 33 -75.95 -27.12 -8.09
C LEU A 33 -75.84 -28.38 -7.24
N VAL A 34 -76.97 -28.66 -6.60
CA VAL A 34 -77.27 -29.91 -5.89
C VAL A 34 -77.12 -31.06 -6.89
N ALA A 35 -76.33 -32.08 -6.54
CA ALA A 35 -76.31 -33.34 -7.25
C ALA A 35 -76.61 -34.50 -6.28
N GLN A 36 -77.54 -35.33 -6.71
CA GLN A 36 -78.13 -36.49 -6.04
C GLN A 36 -77.09 -37.55 -5.61
N HIS A 37 -77.41 -38.20 -4.48
CA HIS A 37 -76.71 -39.34 -3.88
C HIS A 37 -76.38 -40.45 -4.88
N SER A 38 -75.13 -40.95 -4.85
CA SER A 38 -74.72 -42.12 -5.64
C SER A 38 -73.40 -42.80 -5.20
N SER A 39 -72.90 -42.60 -3.98
CA SER A 39 -71.66 -43.24 -3.49
C SER A 39 -71.73 -43.70 -2.02
N LEU A 40 -70.96 -44.75 -1.72
CA LEU A 40 -70.70 -45.24 -0.36
C LEU A 40 -69.87 -44.21 0.41
N ILE A 41 -68.89 -43.57 -0.22
CA ILE A 41 -68.13 -42.45 0.36
C ILE A 41 -68.90 -41.15 0.10
N GLY A 42 -69.34 -40.49 1.18
CA GLY A 42 -70.19 -39.29 1.10
C GLY A 42 -69.38 -38.01 0.99
N THR A 43 -68.40 -37.82 1.89
CA THR A 43 -67.59 -36.60 1.96
C THR A 43 -66.15 -36.92 2.32
N VAL A 44 -65.22 -36.26 1.62
CA VAL A 44 -63.80 -36.23 1.99
C VAL A 44 -63.47 -34.79 2.41
N THR A 45 -62.96 -34.60 3.62
CA THR A 45 -62.70 -33.28 4.19
C THR A 45 -61.22 -33.05 4.52
N PHE A 46 -60.81 -31.79 4.34
CA PHE A 46 -59.54 -31.25 4.83
C PHE A 46 -59.81 -30.27 5.96
N ASP A 47 -59.15 -30.46 7.10
CA ASP A 47 -59.18 -29.59 8.29
C ASP A 47 -60.58 -29.06 8.67
N ASP A 48 -61.58 -29.95 8.74
CA ASP A 48 -62.99 -29.68 9.13
C ASP A 48 -63.77 -28.62 8.33
N THR A 49 -63.18 -27.97 7.31
CA THR A 49 -63.83 -26.82 6.63
C THR A 49 -64.07 -26.98 5.13
N THR A 50 -63.38 -27.90 4.44
CA THR A 50 -63.51 -28.02 2.98
C THR A 50 -64.02 -29.40 2.59
N VAL A 51 -65.27 -29.48 2.15
CA VAL A 51 -65.91 -30.73 1.69
C VAL A 51 -65.65 -30.92 0.19
N ILE A 52 -64.96 -32.00 -0.16
CA ILE A 52 -64.76 -32.41 -1.55
C ILE A 52 -65.64 -33.63 -1.82
N VAL A 53 -66.53 -33.51 -2.81
CA VAL A 53 -67.36 -34.62 -3.28
C VAL A 53 -66.61 -35.34 -4.41
N PRO A 54 -66.33 -36.65 -4.30
CA PRO A 54 -65.59 -37.38 -5.32
C PRO A 54 -66.37 -37.45 -6.64
N GLU A 55 -65.75 -36.99 -7.72
CA GLU A 55 -66.36 -36.89 -9.05
C GLU A 55 -66.17 -38.20 -9.84
N LYS A 56 -67.21 -38.63 -10.57
CA LYS A 56 -67.25 -39.94 -11.26
C LYS A 56 -66.52 -39.86 -12.60
N GLN A 57 -65.41 -40.59 -12.78
CA GLN A 57 -64.76 -40.66 -14.10
C GLN A 57 -65.61 -41.49 -15.08
N LYS A 58 -65.65 -41.03 -16.33
CA LYS A 58 -66.53 -41.57 -17.38
C LYS A 58 -66.26 -43.01 -17.80
N ASP A 59 -65.12 -43.61 -17.44
CA ASP A 59 -64.63 -44.81 -18.14
C ASP A 59 -64.38 -46.07 -17.29
N ASN A 60 -64.69 -46.11 -15.98
CA ASN A 60 -64.65 -47.37 -15.21
C ASN A 60 -65.39 -47.36 -13.86
N GLY A 61 -66.25 -46.38 -13.59
CA GLY A 61 -66.95 -46.27 -12.31
C GLY A 61 -66.07 -45.86 -11.12
N THR A 62 -64.75 -45.78 -11.29
CA THR A 62 -63.80 -45.25 -10.30
C THR A 62 -63.93 -43.73 -10.17
N ARG A 63 -63.92 -43.21 -8.94
CA ARG A 63 -63.97 -41.76 -8.68
C ARG A 63 -62.56 -41.22 -8.42
N SER A 64 -62.32 -39.95 -8.74
CA SER A 64 -61.02 -39.31 -8.51
C SER A 64 -61.13 -37.98 -7.76
N ILE A 65 -60.14 -37.70 -6.91
CA ILE A 65 -59.97 -36.44 -6.20
C ILE A 65 -58.60 -35.87 -6.57
N THR A 66 -58.58 -34.63 -7.09
CA THR A 66 -57.35 -33.90 -7.37
C THR A 66 -57.09 -32.90 -6.25
N LEU A 67 -55.97 -33.04 -5.57
CA LEU A 67 -55.55 -32.16 -4.48
C LEU A 67 -54.64 -31.04 -4.99
N ASN A 68 -54.81 -29.85 -4.42
CA ASN A 68 -53.91 -28.73 -4.70
C ASN A 68 -52.57 -28.93 -3.98
N ASN A 69 -51.48 -28.48 -4.59
CA ASN A 69 -50.11 -28.90 -4.27
C ASN A 69 -49.59 -28.52 -2.86
N ASN A 70 -50.38 -27.77 -2.08
CA ASN A 70 -50.06 -27.36 -0.71
C ASN A 70 -50.58 -28.32 0.38
N VAL A 71 -51.26 -29.41 0.00
CA VAL A 71 -52.03 -30.25 0.94
C VAL A 71 -51.31 -31.56 1.33
N LEU A 72 -50.13 -31.83 0.74
CA LEU A 72 -49.38 -33.10 0.90
C LEU A 72 -48.93 -33.44 2.34
N ASN A 73 -49.00 -32.51 3.28
CA ASN A 73 -48.64 -32.72 4.69
C ASN A 73 -49.83 -32.64 5.67
N GLN A 74 -51.07 -32.56 5.19
CA GLN A 74 -52.28 -32.46 6.03
C GLN A 74 -52.99 -33.81 6.19
N ALA A 75 -53.76 -33.97 7.26
CA ALA A 75 -54.56 -35.16 7.52
C ALA A 75 -55.81 -35.17 6.64
N LEU A 76 -56.09 -36.30 5.99
CA LEU A 76 -57.28 -36.48 5.15
C LEU A 76 -58.36 -37.22 5.96
N PHE A 77 -59.55 -36.64 6.09
CA PHE A 77 -60.69 -37.30 6.73
C PHE A 77 -61.65 -37.84 5.67
N VAL A 78 -61.97 -39.13 5.77
CA VAL A 78 -62.86 -39.82 4.83
C VAL A 78 -64.07 -40.34 5.58
N GLN A 79 -65.28 -40.00 5.11
CA GLN A 79 -66.54 -40.37 5.75
C GLN A 79 -67.51 -41.08 4.79
N ILE A 80 -68.12 -42.17 5.27
CA ILE A 80 -69.18 -42.92 4.56
C ILE A 80 -70.52 -42.17 4.70
N ASP A 81 -71.28 -42.08 3.61
CA ASP A 81 -72.54 -41.31 3.58
C ASP A 81 -73.57 -41.89 4.57
N SER A 82 -74.07 -41.03 5.46
CA SER A 82 -75.09 -41.37 6.44
C SER A 82 -76.39 -41.92 5.83
N ALA A 83 -76.71 -41.55 4.58
CA ALA A 83 -77.85 -42.09 3.84
C ALA A 83 -77.62 -43.58 3.48
N TYR A 84 -76.44 -43.92 2.96
CA TYR A 84 -76.04 -45.30 2.64
C TYR A 84 -75.97 -46.21 3.88
N ILE A 85 -75.51 -45.66 5.02
CA ILE A 85 -75.46 -46.41 6.29
C ILE A 85 -76.85 -46.86 6.72
N LYS A 86 -77.85 -45.98 6.59
CA LYS A 86 -79.24 -46.27 6.96
C LYS A 86 -79.94 -47.16 5.94
N GLU A 87 -79.72 -46.91 4.65
CA GLU A 87 -80.37 -47.65 3.56
C GLU A 87 -79.91 -49.11 3.48
N TYR A 88 -78.62 -49.37 3.67
CA TYR A 88 -78.03 -50.71 3.56
C TYR A 88 -77.70 -51.36 4.92
N ASN A 89 -78.12 -50.75 6.02
CA ASN A 89 -77.95 -51.26 7.40
C ASN A 89 -76.49 -51.65 7.73
N LEU A 90 -75.55 -50.76 7.38
CA LEU A 90 -74.10 -50.97 7.54
C LEU A 90 -73.69 -50.85 9.01
N TYR A 91 -72.82 -51.75 9.51
CA TYR A 91 -72.42 -51.77 10.93
C TYR A 91 -70.91 -51.78 11.19
N ARG A 92 -70.09 -52.14 10.20
CA ARG A 92 -68.62 -52.07 10.32
C ARG A 92 -67.99 -51.63 9.01
N TYR A 93 -66.86 -50.93 9.11
CA TYR A 93 -66.18 -50.22 8.02
C TYR A 93 -64.68 -50.50 8.02
N ARG A 94 -64.03 -50.39 6.86
CA ARG A 94 -62.59 -50.58 6.71
C ARG A 94 -62.05 -49.66 5.61
N PHE A 95 -60.88 -49.05 5.84
CA PHE A 95 -60.25 -48.12 4.91
C PHE A 95 -58.76 -48.45 4.76
N TYR A 96 -58.24 -48.45 3.53
CA TYR A 96 -56.82 -48.67 3.27
C TYR A 96 -56.34 -47.99 1.99
N LEU A 97 -55.02 -47.71 1.95
CA LEU A 97 -54.32 -47.11 0.82
C LEU A 97 -53.54 -48.19 0.08
N ASP A 98 -53.59 -48.19 -1.25
CA ASP A 98 -52.88 -49.06 -2.20
C ASP A 98 -52.88 -50.56 -1.83
N ASP A 99 -53.94 -51.28 -2.24
CA ASP A 99 -54.08 -52.77 -2.30
C ASP A 99 -53.46 -53.61 -1.16
N LYS A 100 -53.43 -53.08 0.07
CA LYS A 100 -52.99 -53.80 1.27
C LYS A 100 -54.13 -54.04 2.26
N PRO A 101 -55.03 -55.01 2.00
CA PRO A 101 -56.17 -55.29 2.87
C PRO A 101 -55.79 -55.91 4.22
N GLU A 102 -54.58 -56.48 4.35
CA GLU A 102 -54.12 -57.19 5.56
C GLU A 102 -53.79 -56.26 6.74
N SER A 103 -53.48 -54.99 6.49
CA SER A 103 -53.14 -54.01 7.54
C SER A 103 -54.37 -53.26 8.09
N ALA A 104 -55.55 -53.49 7.52
CA ALA A 104 -56.74 -52.69 7.79
C ALA A 104 -57.72 -53.41 8.71
N VAL A 105 -57.99 -52.79 9.87
CA VAL A 105 -58.89 -53.33 10.91
C VAL A 105 -60.31 -52.79 10.71
N TRP A 106 -61.31 -53.64 10.92
CA TRP A 106 -62.72 -53.23 10.90
C TRP A 106 -63.04 -52.29 12.07
N THR A 107 -63.65 -51.15 11.78
CA THR A 107 -64.07 -50.13 12.76
C THR A 107 -65.60 -50.03 12.79
N LEU A 108 -66.15 -49.70 13.97
CA LEU A 108 -67.57 -49.36 14.11
C LEU A 108 -67.87 -47.90 13.70
N TYR A 109 -66.83 -47.09 13.51
CA TYR A 109 -66.94 -45.70 13.12
C TYR A 109 -66.85 -45.55 11.59
N PRO A 110 -67.77 -44.81 10.95
CA PRO A 110 -67.80 -44.61 9.50
C PRO A 110 -66.84 -43.51 9.00
N ILE A 111 -65.84 -43.14 9.81
CA ILE A 111 -64.87 -42.08 9.52
C ILE A 111 -63.45 -42.58 9.79
N LYS A 112 -62.50 -42.21 8.93
CA LYS A 112 -61.07 -42.48 9.12
C LYS A 112 -60.20 -41.28 8.78
N GLU A 113 -59.23 -40.99 9.64
CA GLU A 113 -58.14 -40.05 9.42
C GLU A 113 -56.94 -40.77 8.78
N LEU A 114 -56.40 -40.21 7.70
CA LEU A 114 -55.25 -40.73 6.96
C LEU A 114 -54.13 -39.69 6.97
N HIS A 115 -52.92 -40.15 7.30
CA HIS A 115 -51.72 -39.31 7.34
C HIS A 115 -50.70 -39.73 6.28
N ASN A 116 -49.87 -38.77 5.87
CA ASN A 116 -48.61 -39.02 5.17
C ASN A 116 -48.77 -39.67 3.77
N ILE A 117 -49.68 -39.14 2.96
CA ILE A 117 -49.90 -39.57 1.57
C ILE A 117 -48.66 -39.16 0.73
N LYS A 118 -47.82 -40.13 0.38
CA LYS A 118 -46.58 -39.90 -0.38
C LYS A 118 -46.71 -40.46 -1.80
N GLY A 119 -46.81 -39.58 -2.78
CA GLY A 119 -46.81 -39.95 -4.19
C GLY A 119 -47.67 -39.03 -5.06
N PRO A 120 -47.43 -38.98 -6.38
CA PRO A 120 -48.23 -38.17 -7.31
C PRO A 120 -49.64 -38.74 -7.57
N GLU A 121 -49.85 -40.04 -7.33
CA GLU A 121 -51.14 -40.73 -7.43
C GLU A 121 -51.20 -41.86 -6.37
N VAL A 122 -52.26 -41.90 -5.57
CA VAL A 122 -52.50 -42.92 -4.51
C VAL A 122 -53.96 -43.38 -4.58
N SER A 123 -54.21 -44.68 -4.40
CA SER A 123 -55.56 -45.25 -4.40
C SER A 123 -56.06 -45.50 -2.97
N LEU A 124 -57.28 -45.05 -2.66
CA LEU A 124 -57.96 -45.26 -1.40
C LEU A 124 -59.16 -46.20 -1.61
N THR A 125 -59.24 -47.27 -0.84
CA THR A 125 -60.38 -48.18 -0.83
C THR A 125 -61.13 -48.09 0.50
N ALA A 126 -62.45 -47.92 0.43
CA ALA A 126 -63.36 -48.02 1.57
C ALA A 126 -64.30 -49.21 1.40
N GLU A 127 -64.42 -50.01 2.45
CA GLU A 127 -65.33 -51.16 2.50
C GLU A 127 -66.29 -51.02 3.69
N ALA A 128 -67.52 -51.47 3.50
CA ALA A 128 -68.55 -51.50 4.53
C ALA A 128 -69.32 -52.82 4.49
N GLN A 129 -69.70 -53.34 5.65
CA GLN A 129 -70.52 -54.55 5.73
C GLN A 129 -71.88 -54.28 6.36
N SER A 130 -72.93 -54.80 5.73
CA SER A 130 -74.30 -54.83 6.25
C SER A 130 -74.49 -55.90 7.32
N ARG A 131 -75.46 -55.71 8.22
CA ARG A 131 -75.84 -56.72 9.23
C ARG A 131 -76.30 -58.04 8.62
N ASP A 132 -76.74 -58.02 7.36
CA ASP A 132 -77.17 -59.19 6.61
C ASP A 132 -76.01 -59.93 5.90
N GLY A 133 -74.77 -59.48 6.11
CA GLY A 133 -73.54 -60.12 5.62
C GLY A 133 -72.98 -59.59 4.31
N ASN A 134 -73.75 -58.78 3.57
CA ASN A 134 -73.33 -58.20 2.29
C ASN A 134 -72.19 -57.17 2.46
N LEU A 135 -71.21 -57.22 1.55
CA LEU A 135 -70.03 -56.36 1.55
C LEU A 135 -70.10 -55.35 0.39
N TYR A 136 -69.84 -54.08 0.70
CA TYR A 136 -69.84 -52.97 -0.24
C TYR A 136 -68.44 -52.36 -0.26
N SER A 137 -67.87 -52.10 -1.43
CA SER A 137 -66.53 -51.52 -1.58
C SER A 137 -66.51 -50.40 -2.63
N GLU A 138 -65.83 -49.30 -2.35
CA GLU A 138 -65.62 -48.20 -3.29
C GLU A 138 -64.14 -47.78 -3.30
N VAL A 139 -63.58 -47.54 -4.49
CA VAL A 139 -62.19 -47.10 -4.69
C VAL A 139 -62.15 -45.68 -5.25
N ILE A 140 -61.35 -44.82 -4.63
CA ILE A 140 -61.10 -43.44 -5.06
C ILE A 140 -59.62 -43.26 -5.34
N LYS A 141 -59.30 -42.66 -6.50
CA LYS A 141 -57.93 -42.25 -6.83
C LYS A 141 -57.66 -40.81 -6.37
N ILE A 142 -56.57 -40.60 -5.66
CA ILE A 142 -56.14 -39.28 -5.18
C ILE A 142 -54.89 -38.88 -5.96
N SER A 143 -54.92 -37.73 -6.65
CA SER A 143 -53.76 -37.20 -7.40
C SER A 143 -53.33 -35.83 -6.87
N ALA A 144 -52.03 -35.61 -6.71
CA ALA A 144 -51.43 -34.35 -6.29
C ALA A 144 -50.28 -33.97 -7.25
N PRO A 145 -50.50 -33.07 -8.22
CA PRO A 145 -49.45 -32.66 -9.15
C PRO A 145 -48.32 -31.88 -8.45
N TYR A 146 -47.12 -31.83 -9.01
CA TYR A 146 -46.06 -30.94 -8.49
C TYR A 146 -46.30 -29.50 -8.96
N GLY A 147 -46.04 -28.51 -8.08
CA GLY A 147 -46.19 -27.10 -8.43
C GLY A 147 -45.26 -26.67 -9.56
N ILE A 148 -45.76 -25.87 -10.49
CA ILE A 148 -45.02 -25.32 -11.63
C ILE A 148 -43.70 -24.65 -11.20
N PHE A 149 -43.65 -24.14 -9.96
CA PHE A 149 -42.51 -23.43 -9.39
C PHE A 149 -41.36 -24.33 -8.89
N ASN A 150 -41.52 -25.65 -8.86
CA ASN A 150 -40.50 -26.58 -8.35
C ASN A 150 -40.03 -27.63 -9.38
N THR A 151 -40.18 -27.30 -10.67
CA THR A 151 -39.63 -28.10 -11.77
C THR A 151 -38.20 -27.66 -12.10
N TRP A 152 -37.39 -28.55 -12.68
CA TRP A 152 -36.04 -28.21 -13.12
C TRP A 152 -36.04 -27.02 -14.11
N THR A 153 -37.06 -26.93 -14.97
CA THR A 153 -37.22 -25.81 -15.93
C THR A 153 -37.43 -24.46 -15.23
N ALA A 154 -38.10 -24.43 -14.08
CA ALA A 154 -38.25 -23.21 -13.28
C ALA A 154 -36.91 -22.72 -12.72
N TRP A 155 -36.04 -23.64 -12.26
CA TRP A 155 -34.71 -23.31 -11.75
C TRP A 155 -33.77 -22.73 -12.83
N ILE A 156 -33.86 -23.22 -14.07
CA ILE A 156 -33.14 -22.64 -15.21
C ILE A 156 -33.63 -21.21 -15.48
N LEU A 157 -34.95 -21.00 -15.46
CA LEU A 157 -35.56 -19.69 -15.70
C LEU A 157 -35.14 -18.68 -14.62
N TYR A 158 -35.14 -19.07 -13.34
CA TYR A 158 -34.68 -18.21 -12.24
C TYR A 158 -33.20 -17.83 -12.38
N SER A 159 -32.35 -18.78 -12.78
CA SER A 159 -30.93 -18.53 -12.99
C SER A 159 -30.67 -17.54 -14.13
N LEU A 160 -31.40 -17.67 -15.25
CA LEU A 160 -31.32 -16.71 -16.37
C LEU A 160 -31.78 -15.31 -15.96
N LEU A 161 -32.86 -15.22 -15.18
CA LEU A 161 -33.40 -13.94 -14.72
C LEU A 161 -32.43 -13.24 -13.76
N PHE A 162 -31.75 -14.00 -12.90
CA PHE A 162 -30.72 -13.49 -12.00
C PHE A 162 -29.51 -12.94 -12.76
N ILE A 163 -29.02 -13.66 -13.78
CA ILE A 163 -27.89 -13.21 -14.62
C ILE A 163 -28.27 -11.93 -15.37
N GLY A 164 -29.49 -11.86 -15.92
CA GLY A 164 -30.00 -10.66 -16.60
C GLY A 164 -30.06 -9.44 -15.67
N ALA A 165 -30.51 -9.63 -14.43
CA ALA A 165 -30.54 -8.56 -13.43
C ALA A 165 -29.13 -8.09 -13.03
N ALA A 166 -28.17 -9.01 -12.89
CA ALA A 166 -26.78 -8.68 -12.58
C ALA A 166 -26.12 -7.88 -13.71
N LEU A 167 -26.34 -8.26 -14.97
CA LEU A 167 -25.85 -7.53 -16.14
C LEU A 167 -26.47 -6.13 -16.22
N LEU A 168 -27.77 -5.99 -15.98
CA LEU A 168 -28.44 -4.69 -15.94
C LEU A 168 -27.85 -3.77 -14.87
N LEU A 169 -27.57 -4.30 -13.68
CA LEU A 169 -26.90 -3.55 -12.61
C LEU A 169 -25.49 -3.09 -13.02
N TYR A 170 -24.70 -3.99 -13.61
CA TYR A 170 -23.36 -3.67 -14.10
C TYR A 170 -23.39 -2.53 -15.12
N PHE A 171 -24.21 -2.64 -16.17
CA PHE A 171 -24.36 -1.59 -17.18
C PHE A 171 -24.85 -0.26 -16.59
N TRP A 172 -25.75 -0.31 -15.59
CA TRP A 172 -26.25 0.90 -14.94
C TRP A 172 -25.15 1.62 -14.13
N THR A 173 -24.29 0.87 -13.46
CA THR A 173 -23.14 1.43 -12.72
C THR A 173 -22.10 2.05 -13.65
N ASP A 174 -21.77 1.38 -14.76
CA ASP A 174 -20.79 1.87 -15.73
C ASP A 174 -21.25 3.18 -16.40
N LEU A 175 -22.52 3.25 -16.80
CA LEU A 175 -23.12 4.48 -17.35
C LEU A 175 -23.12 5.64 -16.34
N ARG A 176 -23.30 5.35 -15.06
CA ARG A 176 -23.25 6.38 -14.01
C ARG A 176 -21.83 6.93 -13.85
N VAL A 177 -20.83 6.06 -13.73
CA VAL A 177 -19.42 6.46 -13.59
C VAL A 177 -18.94 7.26 -14.79
N SER A 178 -19.30 6.82 -16.00
CA SER A 178 -18.93 7.50 -17.25
C SER A 178 -19.50 8.92 -17.33
N ARG A 179 -20.74 9.14 -16.86
CA ARG A 179 -21.34 10.49 -16.80
C ARG A 179 -20.65 11.40 -15.80
N GLU A 180 -20.33 10.89 -14.61
CA GLU A 180 -19.63 11.66 -13.58
C GLU A 180 -18.24 12.09 -14.08
N LYS A 181 -17.51 11.18 -14.75
CA LYS A 181 -16.23 11.47 -15.39
C LYS A 181 -16.32 12.57 -16.45
N TYR A 182 -17.31 12.48 -17.34
CA TYR A 182 -17.53 13.48 -18.37
C TYR A 182 -17.83 14.88 -17.80
N ILE A 183 -18.64 14.96 -16.75
CA ILE A 183 -18.96 16.22 -16.06
C ILE A 183 -17.68 16.81 -15.44
N LEU A 184 -16.87 15.97 -14.79
CA LEU A 184 -15.63 16.40 -14.17
C LEU A 184 -14.61 16.92 -15.19
N GLU A 185 -14.43 16.22 -16.32
CA GLU A 185 -13.54 16.67 -17.40
C GLU A 185 -13.99 18.02 -17.98
N THR A 186 -15.30 18.20 -18.13
CA THR A 186 -15.88 19.48 -18.60
C THR A 186 -15.65 20.60 -17.59
N GLU A 187 -15.82 20.33 -16.29
CA GLU A 187 -15.56 21.30 -15.22
C GLU A 187 -14.07 21.69 -15.15
N ILE A 188 -13.18 20.71 -15.25
CA ILE A 188 -11.73 20.95 -15.31
C ILE A 188 -11.43 21.87 -16.50
N SER A 189 -11.90 21.51 -17.70
CA SER A 189 -11.68 22.29 -18.93
C SER A 189 -12.16 23.75 -18.80
N ASN A 190 -13.35 23.96 -18.24
CA ASN A 190 -13.87 25.30 -17.98
C ASN A 190 -13.00 26.07 -16.97
N ARG A 191 -12.56 25.43 -15.87
CA ARG A 191 -11.64 26.05 -14.91
C ARG A 191 -10.29 26.39 -15.52
N THR A 192 -9.72 25.52 -16.36
CA THR A 192 -8.46 25.83 -17.06
C THR A 192 -8.63 27.01 -17.99
N LYS A 193 -9.78 27.11 -18.67
CA LYS A 193 -10.10 28.25 -19.53
C LYS A 193 -10.22 29.54 -18.73
N GLU A 194 -10.99 29.55 -17.64
CA GLU A 194 -11.13 30.71 -16.74
C GLU A 194 -9.76 31.15 -16.18
N LEU A 195 -8.93 30.20 -15.76
CA LEU A 195 -7.57 30.49 -15.26
C LEU A 195 -6.69 31.12 -16.35
N SER A 196 -6.80 30.64 -17.60
CA SER A 196 -6.07 31.19 -18.73
C SER A 196 -6.50 32.63 -19.04
N GLU A 197 -7.81 32.91 -18.99
CA GLU A 197 -8.36 34.25 -19.21
C GLU A 197 -7.94 35.21 -18.09
N GLN A 198 -7.96 34.76 -16.83
CA GLN A 198 -7.44 35.53 -15.69
C GLN A 198 -5.95 35.82 -15.84
N LYS A 199 -5.16 34.84 -16.29
CA LYS A 199 -3.73 35.00 -16.53
C LYS A 199 -3.48 36.04 -17.62
N THR A 200 -4.18 35.96 -18.75
CA THR A 200 -4.07 36.94 -19.83
C THR A 200 -4.45 38.34 -19.36
N LYS A 201 -5.55 38.47 -18.60
CA LYS A 201 -5.97 39.75 -18.02
C LYS A 201 -4.93 40.31 -17.04
N TYR A 202 -4.30 39.45 -16.24
CA TYR A 202 -3.23 39.84 -15.32
C TYR A 202 -1.97 40.31 -16.08
N GLU A 203 -1.60 39.60 -17.15
CA GLU A 203 -0.48 39.98 -18.03
C GLU A 203 -0.74 41.30 -18.77
N GLU A 204 -1.96 41.52 -19.24
CA GLU A 204 -2.39 42.77 -19.89
C GLU A 204 -2.38 43.95 -18.91
N LEU A 205 -2.87 43.75 -17.68
CA LEU A 205 -2.78 44.73 -16.61
C LEU A 205 -1.31 45.05 -16.28
N LEU A 206 -0.46 44.04 -16.10
CA LEU A 206 0.97 44.27 -15.84
C LEU A 206 1.65 45.07 -16.95
N THR A 207 1.30 44.80 -18.21
CA THR A 207 1.85 45.50 -19.39
C THR A 207 1.43 46.96 -19.43
N ASN A 208 0.26 47.31 -18.88
CA ASN A 208 -0.22 48.69 -18.80
C ASN A 208 0.41 49.51 -17.66
N TYR A 209 0.96 48.85 -16.63
CA TYR A 209 1.57 49.52 -15.47
C TYR A 209 3.12 49.52 -15.47
N LEU A 210 3.77 48.71 -16.30
CA LEU A 210 5.23 48.59 -16.37
C LEU A 210 5.75 48.83 -17.80
N PRO A 211 6.88 49.57 -17.99
CA PRO A 211 7.54 49.71 -19.28
C PRO A 211 7.92 48.35 -19.88
N LYS A 212 7.78 48.18 -21.21
CA LYS A 212 8.03 46.90 -21.91
C LYS A 212 9.43 46.30 -21.65
N GLU A 213 10.43 47.14 -21.40
CA GLU A 213 11.81 46.72 -21.11
C GLU A 213 11.95 46.05 -19.72
N ASP A 214 11.16 46.44 -18.73
CA ASP A 214 11.15 45.81 -17.41
C ASP A 214 10.38 44.48 -17.43
N PHE A 215 9.36 44.37 -18.30
CA PHE A 215 8.58 43.16 -18.48
C PHE A 215 9.38 42.03 -19.15
N GLU A 216 10.15 42.34 -20.20
CA GLU A 216 11.06 41.39 -20.84
C GLU A 216 12.14 40.90 -19.87
N LYS A 217 12.73 41.79 -19.06
CA LYS A 217 13.67 41.42 -17.99
C LYS A 217 13.04 40.53 -16.91
N LEU A 218 11.80 40.81 -16.49
CA LEU A 218 11.07 39.94 -15.56
C LEU A 218 10.76 38.56 -16.16
N LYS A 219 10.44 38.49 -17.46
CA LYS A 219 10.16 37.24 -18.19
C LYS A 219 11.40 36.39 -18.44
N GLU A 220 12.56 37.02 -18.68
CA GLU A 220 13.86 36.34 -18.73
C GLU A 220 14.31 35.87 -17.35
N THR A 221 14.08 36.66 -16.29
CA THR A 221 14.42 36.31 -14.91
C THR A 221 13.54 35.17 -14.34
N THR A 222 12.30 35.03 -14.81
CA THR A 222 11.38 33.95 -14.38
C THR A 222 11.52 32.64 -15.16
N LYS A 223 12.38 32.59 -16.19
CA LYS A 223 12.77 31.32 -16.84
C LYS A 223 13.82 30.54 -16.05
N ASP A 224 14.50 31.16 -15.07
CA ASP A 224 15.30 30.45 -14.09
C ASP A 224 14.34 29.72 -13.14
N LYS A 225 14.14 28.41 -13.36
CA LYS A 225 13.24 27.56 -12.57
C LYS A 225 13.48 27.80 -11.07
N THR A 226 12.55 28.41 -10.35
CA THR A 226 12.67 28.48 -8.89
C THR A 226 12.54 27.07 -8.32
N LEU A 227 13.58 26.58 -7.66
CA LEU A 227 13.60 25.27 -7.02
C LEU A 227 13.16 25.42 -5.57
N ARG A 228 12.28 24.53 -5.11
CA ARG A 228 11.86 24.45 -3.72
C ARG A 228 12.57 23.29 -3.04
N TYR A 229 13.37 23.60 -2.03
CA TYR A 229 14.02 22.62 -1.17
C TYR A 229 13.22 22.50 0.13
N LYS A 230 12.92 21.26 0.54
CA LYS A 230 12.07 21.02 1.72
C LYS A 230 12.85 21.13 3.03
N MET A 231 14.12 20.76 3.01
CA MET A 231 14.99 20.65 4.18
C MET A 231 16.36 21.20 3.82
N VAL A 232 16.63 22.43 4.25
CA VAL A 232 17.92 23.11 4.10
C VAL A 232 18.29 23.66 5.47
N THR A 233 19.54 23.46 5.88
CA THR A 233 20.07 24.02 7.12
C THR A 233 20.90 25.25 6.77
N VAL A 234 20.43 26.41 7.20
CA VAL A 234 21.07 27.71 6.94
C VAL A 234 21.83 28.13 8.18
N LEU A 235 23.11 28.47 7.99
CA LEU A 235 23.97 29.05 9.01
C LEU A 235 24.21 30.52 8.67
N PHE A 236 23.93 31.38 9.64
CA PHE A 236 24.38 32.76 9.66
C PHE A 236 25.50 32.87 10.69
N SER A 237 26.59 33.49 10.31
CA SER A 237 27.63 33.91 11.23
C SER A 237 27.93 35.39 11.04
N ASN A 238 28.24 36.06 12.14
CA ASN A 238 28.53 37.48 12.16
C ASN A 238 29.73 37.75 13.04
N ILE A 239 30.65 38.55 12.52
CA ILE A 239 31.87 38.97 13.21
C ILE A 239 31.56 40.27 13.95
N LEU A 240 31.71 40.26 15.27
CA LEU A 240 31.47 41.43 16.10
C LEU A 240 32.73 42.24 16.34
N GLY A 241 32.55 43.55 16.37
CA GLY A 241 33.64 44.49 16.66
C GLY A 241 34.39 44.96 15.43
N PHE A 242 34.07 44.42 14.24
CA PHE A 242 34.64 44.88 12.97
C PHE A 242 34.48 46.40 12.80
N THR A 243 33.26 46.93 12.98
CA THR A 243 32.97 48.37 12.85
C THR A 243 33.75 49.25 13.82
N LYS A 244 34.06 48.77 15.04
CA LYS A 244 34.78 49.56 16.06
C LYS A 244 36.30 49.57 15.85
N ILE A 245 36.82 48.54 15.21
CA ILE A 245 38.26 48.38 14.94
C ILE A 245 38.60 49.01 13.58
N ALA A 246 37.66 49.00 12.61
CA ALA A 246 37.80 49.65 11.31
C ALA A 246 37.94 51.18 11.36
N ASP A 247 37.54 51.83 12.45
CA ASP A 247 37.70 53.28 12.68
C ASP A 247 39.14 53.68 13.11
N GLN A 248 40.07 52.72 13.27
CA GLN A 248 41.48 52.95 13.61
C GLN A 248 42.38 52.88 12.35
N GLU A 249 43.58 53.50 12.36
CA GLU A 249 44.49 53.72 11.20
C GLU A 249 44.99 52.45 10.45
N ASP A 250 44.49 51.25 10.75
CA ASP A 250 44.89 49.96 10.19
C ASP A 250 43.77 49.27 9.35
N ALA A 251 42.94 50.03 8.65
CA ALA A 251 41.81 49.50 7.85
C ALA A 251 42.22 48.42 6.82
N ASP A 252 43.36 48.61 6.14
CA ASP A 252 43.85 47.66 5.14
C ASP A 252 44.22 46.30 5.75
N ARG A 253 44.85 46.29 6.94
CA ARG A 253 45.21 45.05 7.65
C ARG A 253 43.98 44.28 8.12
N LEU A 254 42.95 44.99 8.53
CA LEU A 254 41.69 44.38 8.97
C LEU A 254 40.94 43.72 7.81
N ILE A 255 41.03 44.29 6.61
CA ILE A 255 40.46 43.66 5.41
C ILE A 255 41.25 42.38 5.08
N ASP A 256 42.58 42.42 5.13
CA ASP A 256 43.42 41.23 4.89
C ASP A 256 43.12 40.09 5.90
N ASP A 257 42.93 40.42 7.18
CA ASP A 257 42.59 39.43 8.20
C ASP A 257 41.15 38.89 8.04
N LEU A 258 40.23 39.71 7.53
CA LEU A 258 38.86 39.28 7.22
C LEU A 258 38.83 38.34 6.02
N ASP A 259 39.62 38.63 4.99
CA ASP A 259 39.75 37.77 3.81
C ASP A 259 40.37 36.40 4.19
N ARG A 260 41.37 36.38 5.06
CA ARG A 260 41.93 35.14 5.62
C ARG A 260 40.87 34.36 6.40
N PHE A 261 40.06 35.04 7.21
CA PHE A 261 38.99 34.41 7.96
C PHE A 261 37.94 33.77 7.04
N PHE A 262 37.51 34.48 6.00
CA PHE A 262 36.56 33.91 5.03
C PHE A 262 37.16 32.80 4.18
N PHE A 263 38.46 32.82 3.92
CA PHE A 263 39.16 31.73 3.24
C PHE A 263 39.09 30.43 4.06
N GLU A 264 39.40 30.49 5.35
CA GLU A 264 39.29 29.32 6.24
C GLU A 264 37.84 28.82 6.35
N PHE A 265 36.87 29.73 6.38
CA PHE A 265 35.45 29.34 6.38
C PHE A 265 35.04 28.67 5.07
N ASP A 266 35.56 29.15 3.94
CA ASP A 266 35.34 28.54 2.62
C ASP A 266 35.90 27.12 2.57
N GLU A 267 37.08 26.85 3.16
CA GLU A 267 37.62 25.50 3.27
C GLU A 267 36.76 24.58 4.14
N VAL A 268 36.26 25.08 5.28
CA VAL A 268 35.39 24.32 6.17
C VAL A 268 34.08 23.94 5.47
N VAL A 269 33.39 24.90 4.84
CA VAL A 269 32.12 24.59 4.16
C VAL A 269 32.30 23.64 3.00
N GLN A 270 33.40 23.75 2.24
CA GLN A 270 33.71 22.86 1.13
C GLN A 270 33.90 21.41 1.60
N ARG A 271 34.59 21.21 2.74
CA ARG A 271 34.85 19.88 3.30
C ARG A 271 33.57 19.16 3.73
N PHE A 272 32.56 19.91 4.19
CA PHE A 272 31.28 19.36 4.65
C PHE A 272 30.18 19.41 3.58
N HIS A 273 30.53 19.64 2.31
CA HIS A 273 29.57 19.72 1.19
C HIS A 273 28.48 20.78 1.41
N ILE A 274 28.84 21.91 2.03
CA ILE A 274 27.95 23.03 2.33
C ILE A 274 28.16 24.13 1.30
N GLU A 275 27.07 24.68 0.76
CA GLU A 275 27.13 25.74 -0.24
C GLU A 275 27.26 27.11 0.43
N LYS A 276 28.26 27.89 0.00
CA LYS A 276 28.37 29.31 0.35
C LYS A 276 27.33 30.11 -0.44
N ILE A 277 26.43 30.80 0.27
CA ILE A 277 25.39 31.62 -0.37
C ILE A 277 25.97 33.01 -0.70
N LYS A 278 26.39 33.74 0.33
CA LYS A 278 26.96 35.09 0.19
C LYS A 278 27.63 35.55 1.47
N THR A 279 28.51 36.52 1.30
CA THR A 279 29.00 37.39 2.37
C THR A 279 28.29 38.73 2.28
N ILE A 280 27.88 39.28 3.43
CA ILE A 280 27.26 40.60 3.53
C ILE A 280 28.05 41.38 4.58
N GLY A 281 29.01 42.19 4.15
CA GLY A 281 29.94 42.85 5.07
C GLY A 281 30.73 41.84 5.89
N ASP A 282 30.56 41.89 7.21
CA ASP A 282 31.17 41.05 8.23
C ASP A 282 30.36 39.77 8.55
N SER A 283 29.25 39.54 7.84
CA SER A 283 28.42 38.35 7.97
C SER A 283 28.67 37.33 6.87
N TYR A 284 28.81 36.06 7.26
CA TYR A 284 28.99 34.91 6.37
C TYR A 284 27.79 33.98 6.42
N ILE A 285 27.23 33.66 5.25
CA ILE A 285 26.01 32.86 5.11
C ILE A 285 26.28 31.64 4.23
N CYS A 286 26.03 30.46 4.78
CA CYS A 286 26.11 29.19 4.06
C CYS A 286 24.89 28.30 4.34
N ALA A 287 24.65 27.32 3.48
CA ALA A 287 23.51 26.43 3.57
C ALA A 287 23.87 25.01 3.13
N GLY A 288 23.49 24.02 3.94
CA GLY A 288 23.58 22.59 3.60
C GLY A 288 22.26 22.05 3.05
N GLY A 289 22.32 21.01 2.24
CA GLY A 289 21.15 20.43 1.55
C GLY A 289 20.79 21.14 0.24
N ILE A 290 21.73 21.94 -0.28
CA ILE A 290 21.62 22.68 -1.51
C ILE A 290 23.02 22.84 -2.15
N PRO A 291 23.18 22.83 -3.49
CA PRO A 291 22.19 22.50 -4.52
C PRO A 291 21.76 21.02 -4.54
N GLN A 292 22.61 20.13 -4.02
CA GLN A 292 22.32 18.72 -3.85
C GLN A 292 21.62 18.48 -2.52
N LYS A 293 20.52 17.72 -2.55
CA LYS A 293 19.77 17.35 -1.35
C LYS A 293 20.52 16.22 -0.64
N ASN A 294 20.63 16.32 0.68
CA ASN A 294 21.14 15.26 1.55
C ASN A 294 20.43 15.31 2.90
N ARG A 295 20.29 14.17 3.56
CA ARG A 295 19.69 14.04 4.91
C ARG A 295 20.66 14.47 6.00
N THR A 296 21.96 14.41 5.74
CA THR A 296 23.04 14.73 6.69
C THR A 296 23.25 16.23 6.94
N ASN A 297 22.68 17.13 6.12
CA ASN A 297 22.97 18.57 6.21
C ASN A 297 22.83 19.21 7.60
N PRO A 298 21.85 18.87 8.47
CA PRO A 298 21.77 19.52 9.77
C PRO A 298 22.98 19.18 10.64
N ILE A 299 23.47 17.95 10.55
CA ILE A 299 24.64 17.46 11.30
C ILE A 299 25.91 18.09 10.73
N GLU A 300 26.06 18.09 9.40
CA GLU A 300 27.23 18.64 8.70
C GLU A 300 27.36 20.17 8.90
N VAL A 301 26.26 20.91 8.85
CA VAL A 301 26.28 22.37 9.12
C VAL A 301 26.65 22.67 10.57
N VAL A 302 26.22 21.84 11.52
CA VAL A 302 26.64 21.98 12.92
C VAL A 302 28.12 21.62 13.10
N LEU A 303 28.62 20.58 12.42
CA LEU A 303 30.05 20.25 12.40
C LEU A 303 30.89 21.42 11.89
N ALA A 304 30.48 22.01 10.77
CA ALA A 304 31.14 23.18 10.20
C ALA A 304 31.13 24.36 11.18
N ALA A 305 29.98 24.65 11.81
CA ALA A 305 29.87 25.70 12.82
C ALA A 305 30.83 25.49 13.99
N PHE A 306 30.98 24.25 14.43
CA PHE A 306 31.88 23.91 15.53
C PHE A 306 33.35 24.04 15.13
N GLU A 307 33.73 23.64 13.90
CA GLU A 307 35.08 23.84 13.38
C GLU A 307 35.42 25.34 13.23
N MET A 308 34.48 26.13 12.70
CA MET A 308 34.57 27.59 12.63
C MET A 308 34.74 28.24 14.01
N GLN A 309 33.99 27.76 15.02
CA GLN A 309 34.11 28.20 16.41
C GLN A 309 35.50 27.94 16.98
N GLN A 310 36.03 26.73 16.78
CA GLN A 310 37.33 26.31 17.30
C GLN A 310 38.47 27.06 16.65
N TYR A 311 38.41 27.26 15.33
CA TYR A 311 39.35 28.13 14.62
C TYR A 311 39.38 29.53 15.23
N MET A 312 38.21 30.09 15.51
CA MET A 312 38.11 31.44 16.05
C MET A 312 38.58 31.54 17.51
N MET A 313 38.34 30.51 18.33
CA MET A 313 38.92 30.42 19.67
C MET A 313 40.45 30.36 19.64
N MET A 314 41.02 29.50 18.77
CA MET A 314 42.47 29.40 18.59
C MET A 314 43.08 30.73 18.13
N LEU A 315 42.44 31.41 17.18
CA LEU A 315 42.92 32.69 16.68
C LEU A 315 42.87 33.76 17.78
N LYS A 316 41.82 33.78 18.61
CA LYS A 316 41.71 34.68 19.75
C LYS A 316 42.85 34.48 20.75
N ASP A 317 43.16 33.24 21.12
CA ASP A 317 44.27 32.92 22.02
C ASP A 317 45.62 33.42 21.47
N GLN A 318 45.84 33.32 20.16
CA GLN A 318 47.08 33.80 19.50
C GLN A 318 47.21 35.33 19.52
N TYR A 319 46.11 36.05 19.32
CA TYR A 319 46.10 37.52 19.34
C TYR A 319 46.21 38.07 20.76
N GLU A 320 45.52 37.44 21.73
CA GLU A 320 45.63 37.80 23.14
C GLU A 320 47.07 37.59 23.65
N ALA A 321 47.76 36.53 23.22
CA ALA A 321 49.18 36.32 23.52
C ALA A 321 50.10 37.43 22.99
N LYS A 322 49.68 38.14 21.93
CA LYS A 322 50.38 39.31 21.35
C LYS A 322 49.88 40.65 21.92
N ASN A 323 49.02 40.64 22.95
CA ASN A 323 48.32 41.82 23.48
C ASN A 323 47.50 42.58 22.41
N GLN A 324 47.01 41.87 21.40
CA GLN A 324 46.15 42.41 20.36
C GLN A 324 44.71 41.91 20.59
N LYS A 325 43.73 42.72 20.17
CA LYS A 325 42.32 42.31 20.20
C LYS A 325 41.92 41.82 18.82
N ILE A 326 41.18 40.73 18.77
CA ILE A 326 40.52 40.24 17.55
C ILE A 326 39.00 40.25 17.74
N TRP A 327 38.30 40.10 16.62
CA TRP A 327 36.86 40.03 16.57
C TRP A 327 36.27 38.84 17.31
N ASP A 328 35.02 38.97 17.72
CA ASP A 328 34.23 37.89 18.31
C ASP A 328 33.27 37.30 17.26
N LEU A 329 32.89 36.03 17.39
CA LEU A 329 31.98 35.36 16.45
C LEU A 329 30.62 35.08 17.08
N ARG A 330 29.54 35.36 16.36
CA ARG A 330 28.19 34.87 16.67
C ARG A 330 27.70 33.97 15.55
N MET A 331 26.97 32.92 15.89
CA MET A 331 26.41 31.98 14.92
C MET A 331 24.97 31.60 15.26
N GLY A 332 24.15 31.48 14.23
CA GLY A 332 22.76 31.05 14.30
C GLY A 332 22.43 30.07 13.19
N ILE A 333 21.81 28.94 13.56
CA ILE A 333 21.45 27.87 12.63
C ILE A 333 19.96 27.58 12.70
N HIS A 334 19.34 27.44 11.53
CA HIS A 334 17.98 26.97 11.41
C HIS A 334 17.79 26.07 10.20
N THR A 335 17.04 24.99 10.40
CA THR A 335 16.66 24.02 9.36
C THR A 335 15.20 24.20 8.96
N GLY A 336 14.95 24.29 7.66
CA GLY A 336 13.60 24.44 7.13
C GLY A 336 13.54 24.53 5.60
N PRO A 337 12.35 24.74 5.02
CA PRO A 337 12.19 24.84 3.58
C PRO A 337 12.70 26.18 3.04
N VAL A 338 13.32 26.17 1.85
CA VAL A 338 13.78 27.38 1.15
C VAL A 338 13.42 27.32 -0.33
N PHE A 339 13.29 28.49 -0.94
CA PHE A 339 13.27 28.64 -2.39
C PHE A 339 14.64 29.10 -2.87
N SER A 340 15.09 28.57 -3.99
CA SER A 340 16.34 28.93 -4.62
C SER A 340 16.14 29.25 -6.09
N ASN A 341 16.96 30.13 -6.64
CA ASN A 341 17.10 30.23 -8.10
C ASN A 341 17.77 28.94 -8.65
N SER A 342 17.36 28.46 -9.83
CA SER A 342 18.06 27.38 -10.53
C SER A 342 19.21 27.99 -11.30
N THR A 343 20.43 27.58 -11.00
CA THR A 343 21.59 28.06 -11.75
C THR A 343 22.22 26.92 -12.56
N ASN A 344 22.08 26.97 -13.89
CA ASN A 344 22.85 26.15 -14.84
C ASN A 344 24.16 26.85 -15.30
N ASN A 345 24.41 28.09 -14.89
CA ASN A 345 25.54 28.91 -15.33
C ASN A 345 26.11 29.72 -14.17
N LYS A 346 27.35 29.47 -13.71
CA LYS A 346 28.33 30.32 -12.93
C LYS A 346 27.85 31.46 -11.98
N LYS A 347 26.56 31.73 -11.81
CA LYS A 347 25.95 32.72 -10.94
C LYS A 347 25.89 32.11 -9.55
N ARG A 348 26.07 32.94 -8.53
CA ARG A 348 25.95 32.51 -7.13
C ARG A 348 24.51 32.11 -6.85
N LEU A 349 24.36 31.03 -6.10
CA LEU A 349 23.07 30.52 -5.67
C LEU A 349 22.42 31.49 -4.68
N GLU A 350 21.17 31.84 -4.89
CA GLU A 350 20.43 32.73 -3.98
C GLU A 350 19.22 32.02 -3.38
N ILE A 351 19.11 32.09 -2.05
CA ILE A 351 18.03 31.47 -1.29
C ILE A 351 17.12 32.50 -0.61
N TRP A 352 15.82 32.18 -0.57
CA TRP A 352 14.77 33.02 0.01
C TRP A 352 13.78 32.18 0.81
N GLY A 353 13.16 32.78 1.82
CA GLY A 353 12.08 32.19 2.59
C GLY A 353 12.19 32.45 4.08
N ASP A 354 11.17 32.01 4.84
CA ASP A 354 11.13 32.17 6.30
C ASP A 354 12.35 31.56 6.98
N THR A 355 12.87 30.44 6.46
CA THR A 355 14.02 29.75 7.03
C THR A 355 15.25 30.66 7.11
N VAL A 356 15.51 31.44 6.06
CA VAL A 356 16.61 32.41 6.01
C VAL A 356 16.41 33.53 7.04
N ASN A 357 15.18 34.04 7.15
CA ASN A 357 14.84 35.08 8.11
C ASN A 357 14.94 34.60 9.57
N ILE A 358 14.56 33.36 9.85
CA ILE A 358 14.68 32.76 11.18
C ILE A 358 16.15 32.51 11.53
N ALA A 359 16.96 31.99 10.60
CA ALA A 359 18.39 31.78 10.79
C ALA A 359 19.12 33.10 11.13
N SER A 360 18.84 34.17 10.38
CA SER A 360 19.39 35.50 10.66
C SER A 360 19.00 36.01 12.05
N ARG A 361 17.74 35.83 12.49
CA ARG A 361 17.33 36.19 13.85
C ARG A 361 17.99 35.31 14.93
N MET A 362 18.22 34.04 14.61
CA MET A 362 18.90 33.10 15.50
C MET A 362 20.35 33.53 15.75
N GLU A 363 21.04 34.05 14.74
CA GLU A 363 22.38 34.63 14.88
C GLU A 363 22.34 35.89 15.74
N ALA A 364 21.45 36.83 15.40
CA ALA A 364 21.35 38.11 16.10
C ALA A 364 21.01 37.96 17.61
N SER A 365 20.27 36.91 17.97
CA SER A 365 19.92 36.55 19.36
C SER A 365 20.95 35.62 20.04
N GLY A 366 21.98 35.20 19.31
CA GLY A 366 23.06 34.35 19.81
C GLY A 366 23.99 35.05 20.79
N GLU A 367 24.77 34.25 21.52
CA GLU A 367 25.87 34.74 22.35
C GLU A 367 27.20 34.60 21.64
N ILE A 368 28.14 35.47 22.01
CA ILE A 368 29.52 35.45 21.54
C ILE A 368 30.14 34.07 21.80
N GLY A 369 30.77 33.53 20.77
CA GLY A 369 31.50 32.28 20.83
C GLY A 369 30.62 31.07 21.07
N LYS A 370 29.31 31.13 20.81
CA LYS A 370 28.38 29.98 20.93
C LYS A 370 27.61 29.76 19.65
N VAL A 371 27.33 28.49 19.35
CA VAL A 371 26.45 28.09 18.24
C VAL A 371 25.01 28.04 18.73
N ASN A 372 24.18 28.96 18.25
CA ASN A 372 22.76 29.04 18.60
C ASN A 372 21.90 28.32 17.56
N ILE A 373 20.98 27.46 18.00
CA ILE A 373 20.12 26.67 17.12
C ILE A 373 18.65 26.77 17.53
N THR A 374 17.76 26.66 16.54
CA THR A 374 16.31 26.53 16.77
C THR A 374 15.92 25.14 17.28
N GLY A 375 14.75 25.02 17.91
CA GLY A 375 14.15 23.74 18.30
C GLY A 375 13.98 22.75 17.14
N MET A 376 13.68 23.22 15.93
CA MET A 376 13.61 22.37 14.74
C MET A 376 14.96 21.70 14.43
N THR A 377 16.04 22.49 14.43
CA THR A 377 17.40 21.96 14.21
C THR A 377 17.83 21.06 15.37
N TYR A 378 17.48 21.40 16.61
CA TYR A 378 17.74 20.56 17.78
C TYR A 378 17.19 19.14 17.61
N GLU A 379 15.94 18.98 17.17
CA GLU A 379 15.34 17.64 16.98
C GLU A 379 16.13 16.77 16.00
N LEU A 380 16.80 17.38 15.03
CA LEU A 380 17.57 16.69 13.99
C LEU A 380 19.01 16.36 14.42
N VAL A 381 19.55 17.06 15.42
CA VAL A 381 20.97 16.94 15.80
C VAL A 381 21.19 16.50 17.25
N LYS A 382 20.13 16.43 18.06
CA LYS A 382 20.18 16.09 19.49
C LYS A 382 20.84 14.74 19.78
N ASP A 383 20.81 13.79 18.85
CA ASP A 383 21.41 12.47 19.05
C ASP A 383 22.93 12.45 18.84
N TYR A 384 23.48 13.53 18.26
CA TYR A 384 24.90 13.70 17.94
C TYR A 384 25.60 14.69 18.88
N PHE A 385 24.91 15.77 19.26
CA PHE A 385 25.47 16.88 20.03
C PHE A 385 24.82 17.03 21.40
N LEU A 386 25.58 17.56 22.36
CA LEU A 386 25.07 18.04 23.63
C LEU A 386 24.47 19.43 23.43
N CYS A 387 23.17 19.56 23.69
CA CYS A 387 22.46 20.83 23.53
C CYS A 387 21.88 21.30 24.86
N LYS A 388 22.00 22.61 25.13
CA LYS A 388 21.46 23.26 26.32
C LYS A 388 20.33 24.22 25.95
N TYR A 389 19.15 23.99 26.53
CA TYR A 389 18.02 24.89 26.36
C TYR A 389 18.34 26.29 26.91
N ARG A 390 18.00 27.32 26.11
CA ARG A 390 18.33 28.72 26.40
C ARG A 390 17.10 29.60 26.65
N GLY A 391 15.91 29.14 26.27
CA GLY A 391 14.69 29.93 26.28
C GLY A 391 14.08 30.04 24.90
N LYS A 392 13.28 31.09 24.67
CA LYS A 392 12.52 31.24 23.44
C LYS A 392 12.78 32.59 22.77
N MET A 393 12.67 32.61 21.45
CA MET A 393 12.72 33.83 20.64
C MET A 393 11.37 34.08 19.96
N PRO A 394 10.79 35.29 20.09
CA PRO A 394 9.58 35.65 19.38
C PRO A 394 9.88 35.81 17.88
N VAL A 395 9.12 35.10 17.04
CA VAL A 395 9.18 35.19 15.59
C VAL A 395 7.85 35.71 15.05
N LYS A 396 7.94 36.78 14.27
CA LYS A 396 6.79 37.44 13.65
C LYS A 396 5.94 36.41 12.90
N TYR A 397 4.65 36.35 13.20
CA TYR A 397 3.67 35.43 12.60
C TYR A 397 3.88 33.92 12.86
N LYS A 398 4.86 33.51 13.67
CA LYS A 398 5.10 32.10 14.05
C LYS A 398 5.07 31.81 15.55
N GLY A 399 4.90 32.84 16.38
CA GLY A 399 4.90 32.68 17.83
C GLY A 399 6.31 32.60 18.40
N GLU A 400 6.49 31.84 19.48
CA GLU A 400 7.78 31.68 20.13
C GLU A 400 8.47 30.40 19.67
N ILE A 401 9.74 30.51 19.27
CA ILE A 401 10.58 29.37 18.86
C ILE A 401 11.57 29.07 19.97
N ASP A 402 11.65 27.80 20.39
CA ASP A 402 12.64 27.32 21.35
C ASP A 402 14.07 27.45 20.79
N MET A 403 15.00 27.83 21.67
CA MET A 403 16.41 28.01 21.35
C MET A 403 17.30 27.13 22.21
N TYR A 404 18.36 26.63 21.60
CA TYR A 404 19.35 25.78 22.23
C TYR A 404 20.75 26.24 21.84
N PHE A 405 21.71 26.07 22.75
CA PHE A 405 23.12 26.13 22.41
C PHE A 405 23.69 24.74 22.22
N ILE A 406 24.62 24.61 21.29
CA ILE A 406 25.45 23.42 21.18
C ILE A 406 26.68 23.63 22.09
N GLU A 407 26.89 22.72 23.03
CA GLU A 407 28.02 22.75 23.97
C GLU A 407 29.18 21.85 23.53
N GLY A 408 28.91 20.88 22.66
CA GLY A 408 29.93 19.98 22.11
C GLY A 408 29.32 18.68 21.60
N PHE A 409 30.17 17.72 21.26
CA PHE A 409 29.75 16.36 20.93
C PHE A 409 29.25 15.62 22.16
N ARG A 410 28.31 14.69 21.98
CA ARG A 410 27.95 13.78 23.08
C ARG A 410 29.20 12.99 23.51
N PRO A 411 29.41 12.72 24.82
CA PRO A 411 30.62 12.03 25.29
C PRO A 411 30.86 10.68 24.61
N ALA A 412 29.81 9.89 24.37
CA ALA A 412 29.91 8.60 23.67
C ALA A 412 30.30 8.71 22.18
N LEU A 413 30.15 9.90 21.58
CA LEU A 413 30.43 10.19 20.18
C LEU A 413 31.66 11.10 20.01
N SER A 414 32.41 11.35 21.09
CA SER A 414 33.59 12.19 21.08
C SER A 414 34.85 11.40 21.42
N VAL A 415 36.00 11.87 20.92
CA VAL A 415 37.32 11.34 21.30
C VAL A 415 37.54 11.60 22.79
N ASP A 416 37.90 10.55 23.54
CA ASP A 416 38.12 10.56 24.99
C ASP A 416 36.98 11.13 25.84
N GLY A 417 35.78 11.29 25.27
CA GLY A 417 34.62 11.89 25.93
C GLY A 417 34.71 13.39 26.18
N ILE A 418 35.70 14.09 25.59
CA ILE A 418 35.98 15.51 25.86
C ILE A 418 34.94 16.45 25.23
N GLY A 419 34.30 16.04 24.13
CA GLY A 419 33.26 16.81 23.46
C GLY A 419 33.78 17.78 22.38
N ILE A 420 35.05 17.66 21.96
CA ILE A 420 35.71 18.58 21.01
C ILE A 420 35.82 17.98 19.59
N LYS A 421 36.15 16.70 19.47
CA LYS A 421 36.28 16.01 18.16
C LYS A 421 35.36 14.80 18.09
N PRO A 422 34.79 14.49 16.92
CA PRO A 422 34.00 13.28 16.73
C PRO A 422 34.89 12.03 16.77
N ASN A 423 34.37 10.91 17.28
CA ASN A 423 35.05 9.62 17.26
C ASN A 423 34.60 8.72 16.09
N LYS A 424 35.14 7.50 16.01
CA LYS A 424 34.77 6.53 14.97
C LYS A 424 33.26 6.22 14.95
N THR A 425 32.63 6.07 16.11
CA THR A 425 31.19 5.78 16.25
C THR A 425 30.32 6.90 15.70
N PHE A 426 30.73 8.16 15.88
CA PHE A 426 30.07 9.31 15.25
C PHE A 426 30.06 9.18 13.73
N ASN A 427 31.23 8.90 13.14
CA ASN A 427 31.38 8.78 11.68
C ASN A 427 30.56 7.62 11.11
N ILE A 428 30.49 6.48 11.81
CA ILE A 428 29.65 5.33 11.41
C ILE A 428 28.17 5.72 11.42
N ARG A 429 27.69 6.39 12.48
CA ARG A 429 26.29 6.84 12.55
C ARG A 429 25.95 7.87 11.50
N LEU A 430 26.88 8.78 11.19
CA LEU A 430 26.69 9.73 10.08
C LEU A 430 26.65 8.97 8.74
N GLY A 431 27.52 7.98 8.55
CA GLY A 431 27.55 7.10 7.38
C GLY A 431 26.25 6.33 7.17
N LEU A 432 25.61 5.85 8.25
CA LEU A 432 24.30 5.21 8.18
C LEU A 432 23.18 6.16 7.71
N VAL A 433 23.18 7.42 8.14
CA VAL A 433 22.22 8.42 7.63
C VAL A 433 22.51 8.75 6.17
N ARG A 434 23.80 8.81 5.81
CA ARG A 434 24.24 9.06 4.43
C ARG A 434 23.93 7.89 3.49
N PHE A 435 23.88 6.66 4.02
CA PHE A 435 23.47 5.49 3.25
C PHE A 435 22.09 5.67 2.62
N ASP A 436 21.14 6.33 3.30
CA ASP A 436 19.80 6.57 2.74
C ASP A 436 19.86 7.48 1.48
N ASP A 437 20.76 8.46 1.46
CA ASP A 437 20.98 9.31 0.28
C ASP A 437 21.66 8.54 -0.86
N LEU A 438 22.60 7.64 -0.52
CA LEU A 438 23.27 6.75 -1.46
C LEU A 438 22.30 5.74 -2.06
N GLU A 439 21.46 5.11 -1.24
CA GLU A 439 20.41 4.18 -1.65
C GLU A 439 19.46 4.86 -2.63
N GLU A 440 18.93 6.04 -2.28
CA GLU A 440 18.08 6.81 -3.20
C GLU A 440 18.78 7.11 -4.53
N HIS A 441 20.07 7.48 -4.50
CA HIS A 441 20.85 7.73 -5.70
C HIS A 441 21.00 6.49 -6.59
N VAL A 442 21.42 5.36 -6.01
CA VAL A 442 21.66 4.11 -6.75
C VAL A 442 20.35 3.52 -7.27
N MET A 443 19.28 3.56 -6.46
CA MET A 443 17.96 3.06 -6.88
C MET A 443 17.42 3.83 -8.09
N ASN A 444 17.60 5.16 -8.14
CA ASN A 444 17.24 5.95 -9.32
C ASN A 444 18.06 5.55 -10.55
N ILE A 445 19.37 5.29 -10.39
CA ILE A 445 20.23 4.82 -11.47
C ILE A 445 19.76 3.47 -12.00
N LEU A 446 19.43 2.53 -11.11
CA LEU A 446 18.94 1.20 -11.47
C LEU A 446 17.58 1.29 -12.19
N GLU A 447 16.64 2.10 -11.68
CA GLU A 447 15.34 2.30 -12.31
C GLU A 447 15.45 2.90 -13.72
N GLU A 448 16.38 3.84 -13.94
CA GLU A 448 16.57 4.48 -15.24
C GLU A 448 17.36 3.61 -16.24
N LYS A 449 18.40 2.92 -15.77
CA LYS A 449 19.43 2.33 -16.65
C LYS A 449 19.40 0.80 -16.75
N LEU A 450 18.69 0.08 -15.87
CA LEU A 450 18.62 -1.38 -15.98
C LEU A 450 17.89 -1.82 -17.26
N PRO A 451 18.43 -2.81 -17.99
CA PRO A 451 17.72 -3.43 -19.10
C PRO A 451 16.36 -4.03 -18.67
N ARG A 452 15.31 -3.78 -19.48
CA ARG A 452 13.94 -4.24 -19.17
C ARG A 452 13.74 -5.76 -19.23
N ASN A 453 14.68 -6.48 -19.84
CA ASN A 453 14.67 -7.93 -19.97
C ASN A 453 15.30 -8.65 -18.78
N LEU A 454 15.72 -7.91 -17.73
CA LEU A 454 16.09 -8.48 -16.43
C LEU A 454 14.83 -8.67 -15.59
N TYR A 455 14.30 -9.89 -15.57
CA TYR A 455 13.07 -10.20 -14.83
C TYR A 455 13.35 -10.59 -13.38
N TYR A 456 14.52 -11.15 -13.09
CA TYR A 456 14.96 -11.50 -11.74
C TYR A 456 15.88 -10.41 -11.18
N HIS A 457 16.98 -10.09 -11.88
CA HIS A 457 17.96 -9.07 -11.45
C HIS A 457 17.45 -7.64 -11.71
N ASN A 458 16.28 -7.34 -11.14
CA ASN A 458 15.61 -6.06 -11.25
C ASN A 458 15.72 -5.26 -9.94
N LEU A 459 15.21 -4.03 -9.94
CA LEU A 459 15.23 -3.14 -8.77
C LEU A 459 14.67 -3.80 -7.50
N LYS A 460 13.64 -4.64 -7.60
CA LYS A 460 13.05 -5.35 -6.46
C LYS A 460 14.04 -6.35 -5.85
N HIS A 461 14.83 -7.05 -6.67
CA HIS A 461 15.85 -7.98 -6.15
C HIS A 461 16.90 -7.24 -5.33
N THR A 462 17.43 -6.13 -5.84
CA THR A 462 18.40 -5.30 -5.09
C THR A 462 17.84 -4.82 -3.75
N ILE A 463 16.57 -4.39 -3.72
CA ILE A 463 15.88 -4.01 -2.48
C ILE A 463 15.77 -5.21 -1.53
N ASP A 464 15.31 -6.36 -2.05
CA ASP A 464 15.14 -7.58 -1.25
C ASP A 464 16.48 -7.99 -0.60
N VAL A 465 17.57 -8.03 -1.37
CA VAL A 465 18.91 -8.39 -0.85
C VAL A 465 19.40 -7.39 0.20
N THR A 466 19.24 -6.08 -0.05
CA THR A 466 19.63 -5.04 0.92
C THR A 466 18.88 -5.18 2.25
N VAL A 467 17.59 -5.50 2.19
CA VAL A 467 16.76 -5.77 3.38
C VAL A 467 17.19 -7.06 4.07
N GLN A 468 17.43 -8.14 3.34
CA GLN A 468 17.84 -9.42 3.94
C GLN A 468 19.23 -9.33 4.59
N VAL A 469 20.16 -8.60 4.00
CA VAL A 469 21.47 -8.33 4.60
C VAL A 469 21.32 -7.63 5.96
N GLU A 470 20.40 -6.67 6.07
CA GLU A 470 20.15 -6.01 7.35
C GLU A 470 19.51 -6.96 8.38
N LEU A 471 18.52 -7.75 7.98
CA LEU A 471 17.85 -8.71 8.87
C LEU A 471 18.81 -9.79 9.38
N ILE A 472 19.56 -10.42 8.47
CA ILE A 472 20.52 -11.47 8.80
C ILE A 472 21.66 -10.86 9.63
N GLY A 473 22.22 -9.71 9.21
CA GLY A 473 23.30 -9.03 9.93
C GLY A 473 22.92 -8.68 11.37
N ARG A 474 21.71 -8.15 11.60
CA ARG A 474 21.20 -7.90 12.96
C ARG A 474 21.00 -9.19 13.75
N GLY A 475 20.55 -10.27 13.11
CA GLY A 475 20.43 -11.60 13.73
C GLY A 475 21.77 -12.19 14.17
N GLU A 476 22.81 -11.99 13.37
CA GLU A 476 24.21 -12.37 13.66
C GLU A 476 24.95 -11.37 14.57
N GLN A 477 24.29 -10.28 14.98
CA GLN A 477 24.81 -9.26 15.91
C GLN A 477 26.10 -8.59 15.43
N ILE A 478 26.22 -8.34 14.12
CA ILE A 478 27.35 -7.58 13.57
C ILE A 478 27.33 -6.12 14.04
N SER A 479 28.49 -5.47 14.01
CA SER A 479 28.61 -4.05 14.34
C SER A 479 27.93 -3.14 13.31
N ASP A 480 27.58 -1.91 13.70
CA ASP A 480 26.99 -0.91 12.81
C ASP A 480 27.92 -0.55 11.62
N GLU A 481 29.24 -0.66 11.80
CA GLU A 481 30.23 -0.46 10.73
C GLU A 481 30.17 -1.59 9.70
N GLU A 482 30.17 -2.84 10.17
CA GLU A 482 30.05 -4.01 9.30
C GLU A 482 28.71 -4.02 8.57
N LEU A 483 27.63 -3.63 9.26
CA LEU A 483 26.31 -3.50 8.64
C LEU A 483 26.29 -2.43 7.56
N LEU A 484 26.92 -1.27 7.79
CA LEU A 484 27.04 -0.23 6.77
C LEU A 484 27.76 -0.76 5.51
N LEU A 485 28.90 -1.44 5.68
CA LEU A 485 29.65 -2.01 4.56
C LEU A 485 28.83 -3.07 3.80
N LEU A 486 28.13 -3.93 4.54
CA LEU A 486 27.30 -4.98 3.97
C LEU A 486 26.10 -4.45 3.20
N LYS A 487 25.35 -3.49 3.78
CA LYS A 487 24.23 -2.84 3.09
C LYS A 487 24.71 -2.13 1.82
N THR A 488 25.88 -1.50 1.86
CA THR A 488 26.47 -0.87 0.68
C THR A 488 26.90 -1.89 -0.37
N ALA A 489 27.51 -3.02 0.01
CA ALA A 489 27.81 -4.08 -0.95
C ALA A 489 26.52 -4.66 -1.60
N ALA A 490 25.49 -4.91 -0.80
CA ALA A 490 24.19 -5.38 -1.28
C ALA A 490 23.51 -4.37 -2.22
N LEU A 491 23.65 -3.07 -1.98
CA LEU A 491 23.11 -2.05 -2.87
C LEU A 491 23.79 -2.07 -4.26
N PHE A 492 25.06 -2.45 -4.33
CA PHE A 492 25.86 -2.39 -5.55
C PHE A 492 26.02 -3.72 -6.30
N HIS A 493 25.71 -4.88 -5.69
CA HIS A 493 26.03 -6.20 -6.28
C HIS A 493 25.51 -6.36 -7.72
N ASP A 494 24.28 -5.93 -7.97
CA ASP A 494 23.62 -6.04 -9.28
C ASP A 494 23.78 -4.80 -10.18
N THR A 495 24.45 -3.74 -9.70
CA THR A 495 24.60 -2.51 -10.50
C THR A 495 25.38 -2.75 -11.80
N GLY A 496 26.22 -3.79 -11.85
CA GLY A 496 26.97 -4.16 -13.04
C GLY A 496 26.12 -4.58 -14.23
N PHE A 497 24.89 -5.03 -14.01
CA PHE A 497 23.94 -5.36 -15.08
C PHE A 497 23.60 -4.18 -15.99
N ILE A 498 23.84 -2.95 -15.53
CA ILE A 498 23.76 -1.73 -16.35
C ILE A 498 24.78 -1.75 -17.51
N ARG A 499 25.96 -2.36 -17.29
CA ARG A 499 27.08 -2.36 -18.24
C ARG A 499 27.22 -3.68 -18.98
N THR A 500 27.10 -4.80 -18.27
CA THR A 500 27.31 -6.14 -18.83
C THR A 500 26.47 -7.16 -18.10
N TYR A 501 25.96 -8.15 -18.84
CA TYR A 501 25.25 -9.28 -18.25
C TYR A 501 26.22 -10.32 -17.67
N LYS A 502 27.33 -10.57 -18.38
CA LYS A 502 28.37 -11.50 -17.94
C LYS A 502 29.38 -10.76 -17.08
N ASP A 503 29.83 -11.38 -15.99
CA ASP A 503 30.83 -10.80 -15.08
C ASP A 503 30.35 -9.43 -14.55
N HIS A 504 29.07 -9.39 -14.15
CA HIS A 504 28.41 -8.16 -13.69
C HIS A 504 28.92 -7.76 -12.31
N GLU A 505 29.39 -8.70 -11.48
CA GLU A 505 29.99 -8.42 -10.18
C GLU A 505 31.24 -7.54 -10.35
N GLU A 506 32.11 -7.87 -11.32
CA GLU A 506 33.28 -7.04 -11.66
C GLU A 506 32.87 -5.63 -12.12
N ALA A 507 31.81 -5.52 -12.93
CA ALA A 507 31.29 -4.22 -13.37
C ALA A 507 30.64 -3.43 -12.22
N GLY A 508 29.97 -4.09 -11.29
CA GLY A 508 29.39 -3.50 -10.09
C GLY A 508 30.47 -2.93 -9.16
N VAL A 509 31.59 -3.65 -9.00
CA VAL A 509 32.77 -3.13 -8.29
C VAL A 509 33.28 -1.84 -8.93
N VAL A 510 33.41 -1.79 -10.26
CA VAL A 510 33.86 -0.57 -10.95
C VAL A 510 32.89 0.59 -10.70
N ILE A 511 31.57 0.35 -10.80
CA ILE A 511 30.55 1.39 -10.53
C ILE A 511 30.63 1.86 -9.07
N SER A 512 30.81 0.95 -8.12
CA SER A 512 30.95 1.30 -6.70
C SER A 512 32.17 2.21 -6.45
N LYS A 513 33.30 1.93 -7.11
CA LYS A 513 34.53 2.75 -7.01
C LYS A 513 34.38 4.16 -7.60
N GLU A 514 33.46 4.35 -8.56
CA GLU A 514 33.15 5.65 -9.14
C GLU A 514 32.20 6.49 -8.25
N ILE A 515 31.25 5.86 -7.56
CA ILE A 515 30.17 6.54 -6.81
C ILE A 515 30.53 6.75 -5.34
N LEU A 516 31.03 5.72 -4.65
CA LEU A 516 31.23 5.74 -3.19
C LEU A 516 32.12 6.89 -2.66
N PRO A 517 33.17 7.35 -3.37
CA PRO A 517 33.96 8.50 -2.91
C PRO A 517 33.15 9.79 -2.74
N GLN A 518 32.05 9.96 -3.50
CA GLN A 518 31.18 11.13 -3.42
C GLN A 518 30.32 11.15 -2.14
N PHE A 519 30.28 10.03 -1.41
CA PHE A 519 29.54 9.85 -0.16
C PHE A 519 30.50 9.64 1.04
N ASP A 520 31.75 10.11 0.91
CA ASP A 520 32.84 10.03 1.89
C ASP A 520 33.21 8.62 2.37
N TYR A 521 33.03 7.59 1.53
CA TYR A 521 33.60 6.27 1.83
C TYR A 521 35.13 6.30 1.65
N THR A 522 35.85 5.71 2.59
CA THR A 522 37.32 5.63 2.51
C THR A 522 37.74 4.55 1.51
N GLY A 523 38.97 4.65 0.98
CA GLY A 523 39.52 3.62 0.09
C GLY A 523 39.52 2.22 0.72
N GLU A 524 39.80 2.11 2.01
CA GLU A 524 39.74 0.83 2.74
C GLU A 524 38.31 0.26 2.79
N GLN A 525 37.30 1.11 3.02
CA GLN A 525 35.90 0.68 3.00
C GLN A 525 35.48 0.23 1.60
N ILE A 526 35.88 0.96 0.56
CA ILE A 526 35.56 0.65 -0.84
C ILE A 526 36.17 -0.70 -1.25
N GLU A 527 37.41 -1.01 -0.86
CA GLU A 527 37.99 -2.32 -1.16
C GLU A 527 37.25 -3.45 -0.43
N LYS A 528 36.87 -3.28 0.86
CA LYS A 528 36.04 -4.27 1.56
C LYS A 528 34.68 -4.48 0.91
N ILE A 529 34.02 -3.40 0.48
CA ILE A 529 32.76 -3.47 -0.27
C ILE A 529 32.97 -4.20 -1.59
N SER A 530 34.09 -3.97 -2.27
CA SER A 530 34.43 -4.66 -3.52
C SER A 530 34.60 -6.16 -3.31
N GLU A 531 35.27 -6.58 -2.25
CA GLU A 531 35.40 -8.00 -1.88
C GLU A 531 34.04 -8.65 -1.59
N LEU A 532 33.15 -7.94 -0.88
CA LEU A 532 31.79 -8.40 -0.58
C LEU A 532 30.90 -8.51 -1.84
N ILE A 533 31.05 -7.61 -2.82
CA ILE A 533 30.35 -7.75 -4.10
C ILE A 533 30.89 -8.97 -4.85
N MET A 534 32.20 -9.16 -4.90
CA MET A 534 32.80 -10.26 -5.67
C MET A 534 32.43 -11.66 -5.15
N VAL A 535 32.09 -11.82 -3.86
CA VAL A 535 31.74 -13.12 -3.29
C VAL A 535 30.34 -13.61 -3.68
N THR A 536 29.47 -12.74 -4.21
CA THR A 536 28.12 -13.13 -4.68
C THR A 536 28.18 -13.96 -5.97
N LYS A 537 29.33 -13.95 -6.67
CA LYS A 537 29.54 -14.73 -7.88
C LYS A 537 29.38 -16.23 -7.64
N LEU A 538 28.50 -16.87 -8.42
CA LEU A 538 28.22 -18.30 -8.29
C LEU A 538 29.34 -19.19 -8.88
N PRO A 539 29.72 -20.30 -8.20
CA PRO A 539 29.30 -20.71 -6.87
C PRO A 539 30.05 -19.95 -5.75
N PRO A 540 29.34 -19.50 -4.70
CA PRO A 540 29.94 -18.66 -3.66
C PRO A 540 30.86 -19.47 -2.76
N ARG A 541 31.94 -18.83 -2.29
CA ARG A 541 32.91 -19.42 -1.35
C ARG A 541 33.28 -18.41 -0.26
N PRO A 542 32.35 -18.12 0.66
CA PRO A 542 32.57 -17.10 1.68
C PRO A 542 33.63 -17.54 2.70
N LYS A 543 34.50 -16.61 3.08
CA LYS A 543 35.64 -16.82 3.99
C LYS A 543 35.39 -16.29 5.40
N ASN A 544 34.49 -15.33 5.54
CA ASN A 544 34.17 -14.67 6.81
C ASN A 544 32.66 -14.48 6.97
N LEU A 545 32.23 -14.02 8.14
CA LEU A 545 30.82 -13.86 8.47
C LEU A 545 30.09 -12.88 7.54
N LEU A 546 30.74 -11.78 7.14
CA LEU A 546 30.10 -10.79 6.25
C LEU A 546 29.84 -11.38 4.86
N GLU A 547 30.84 -12.08 4.31
CA GLU A 547 30.69 -12.79 3.05
C GLU A 547 29.57 -13.86 3.14
N GLN A 548 29.45 -14.56 4.27
CA GLN A 548 28.35 -15.52 4.49
C GLN A 548 26.99 -14.84 4.47
N ILE A 549 26.86 -13.67 5.14
CA ILE A 549 25.61 -12.92 5.22
C ILE A 549 25.14 -12.46 3.84
N ILE A 550 26.02 -11.88 3.01
CA ILE A 550 25.61 -11.37 1.69
C ILE A 550 25.25 -12.52 0.73
N CYS A 551 25.98 -13.64 0.77
CA CYS A 551 25.64 -14.83 -0.03
C CYS A 551 24.29 -15.42 0.38
N ASP A 552 24.01 -15.50 1.69
CA ASP A 552 22.72 -15.98 2.20
C ASP A 552 21.58 -15.03 1.82
N ALA A 553 21.82 -13.71 1.85
CA ALA A 553 20.83 -12.70 1.50
C ALA A 553 20.48 -12.71 0.01
N ASP A 554 21.48 -12.87 -0.87
CA ASP A 554 21.28 -12.96 -2.33
C ASP A 554 20.45 -14.20 -2.72
N LEU A 555 20.70 -15.33 -2.05
CA LEU A 555 19.98 -16.59 -2.25
C LEU A 555 18.82 -16.81 -1.27
N ASP A 556 18.34 -15.74 -0.60
CA ASP A 556 17.25 -15.83 0.37
C ASP A 556 15.95 -16.37 -0.27
N TYR A 557 15.73 -16.04 -1.55
CA TYR A 557 14.52 -16.41 -2.29
C TYR A 557 14.27 -17.93 -2.34
N LEU A 558 15.31 -18.76 -2.22
CA LEU A 558 15.22 -20.22 -2.22
C LEU A 558 14.34 -20.77 -1.10
N GLY A 559 14.24 -20.06 0.04
CA GLY A 559 13.39 -20.42 1.16
C GLY A 559 12.18 -19.51 1.35
N ARG A 560 11.86 -18.64 0.38
CA ARG A 560 10.68 -17.76 0.45
C ARG A 560 9.43 -18.47 -0.06
N VAL A 561 8.27 -17.98 0.35
CA VAL A 561 6.96 -18.48 -0.10
C VAL A 561 6.67 -18.12 -1.56
N ASP A 562 7.30 -17.07 -2.07
CA ASP A 562 7.22 -16.63 -3.47
C ASP A 562 8.33 -17.24 -4.34
N PHE A 563 8.96 -18.33 -3.90
CA PHE A 563 10.02 -19.00 -4.64
C PHE A 563 9.63 -19.34 -6.08
N ILE A 564 8.47 -19.96 -6.31
CA ILE A 564 8.02 -20.38 -7.65
C ILE A 564 7.93 -19.21 -8.64
N PRO A 565 7.22 -18.09 -8.35
CA PRO A 565 7.19 -16.96 -9.27
C PRO A 565 8.56 -16.31 -9.47
N VAL A 566 9.40 -16.24 -8.42
CA VAL A 566 10.75 -15.67 -8.53
C VAL A 566 11.66 -16.54 -9.39
N SER A 567 11.63 -17.86 -9.20
CA SER A 567 12.33 -18.84 -10.04
C SER A 567 11.85 -18.79 -11.49
N GLY A 568 10.55 -18.59 -11.71
CA GLY A 568 9.98 -18.37 -13.05
C GLY A 568 10.49 -17.11 -13.74
N ASN A 569 10.73 -16.02 -12.99
CA ASN A 569 11.36 -14.82 -13.52
C ASN A 569 12.82 -15.07 -13.90
N LEU A 570 13.57 -15.78 -13.06
CA LEU A 570 14.95 -16.16 -13.35
C LEU A 570 15.03 -17.07 -14.58
N PHE A 571 14.15 -18.05 -14.70
CA PHE A 571 14.02 -18.89 -15.89
C PHE A 571 13.80 -18.08 -17.16
N ARG A 572 12.85 -17.12 -17.11
CA ARG A 572 12.54 -16.26 -18.26
C ARG A 572 13.75 -15.44 -18.67
N GLU A 573 14.43 -14.83 -17.70
CA GLU A 573 15.62 -14.03 -17.94
C GLU A 573 16.75 -14.85 -18.57
N LEU A 574 17.10 -15.99 -17.96
CA LEU A 574 18.17 -16.86 -18.48
C LEU A 574 17.84 -17.40 -19.88
N THR A 575 16.56 -17.67 -20.17
CA THR A 575 16.10 -18.09 -21.50
C THR A 575 16.29 -16.97 -22.52
N GLU A 576 15.88 -15.74 -22.18
CA GLU A 576 15.99 -14.58 -23.08
C GLU A 576 17.45 -14.22 -23.38
N HIS A 577 18.33 -14.43 -22.39
CA HIS A 577 19.78 -14.28 -22.52
C HIS A 577 20.50 -15.49 -23.12
N LYS A 578 19.75 -16.53 -23.54
CA LYS A 578 20.27 -17.76 -24.19
C LYS A 578 21.27 -18.54 -23.35
N ILE A 579 21.15 -18.47 -22.03
CA ILE A 579 21.99 -19.24 -21.08
C ILE A 579 21.44 -20.65 -20.92
N ILE A 580 20.11 -20.78 -20.91
CA ILE A 580 19.40 -22.06 -20.85
C ILE A 580 18.44 -22.19 -22.02
N GLU A 581 18.08 -23.43 -22.33
CA GLU A 581 16.99 -23.72 -23.27
C GLU A 581 15.66 -23.38 -22.60
N GLY A 582 14.66 -22.95 -23.39
CA GLY A 582 13.31 -22.62 -22.92
C GLY A 582 12.46 -23.84 -22.50
N ASP A 583 13.10 -24.87 -21.96
CA ASP A 583 12.47 -26.10 -21.47
C ASP A 583 12.33 -26.05 -19.95
N ILE A 584 11.08 -25.94 -19.49
CA ILE A 584 10.75 -25.81 -18.07
C ILE A 584 11.07 -27.08 -17.26
N ASN A 585 11.01 -28.27 -17.87
CA ASN A 585 11.31 -29.52 -17.18
C ASN A 585 12.81 -29.63 -16.91
N LYS A 586 13.65 -29.28 -17.90
CA LYS A 586 15.11 -29.16 -17.70
C LYS A 586 15.45 -28.10 -16.66
N TRP A 587 14.77 -26.95 -16.68
CA TRP A 587 14.95 -25.92 -15.66
C TRP A 587 14.66 -26.43 -14.25
N ASN A 588 13.53 -27.13 -14.07
CA ASN A 588 13.17 -27.68 -12.77
C ASN A 588 14.21 -28.70 -12.27
N GLN A 589 14.78 -29.52 -13.16
CA GLN A 589 15.88 -30.42 -12.79
C GLN A 589 17.17 -29.68 -12.38
N ILE A 590 17.51 -28.60 -13.08
CA ILE A 590 18.63 -27.72 -12.70
C ILE A 590 18.38 -27.10 -11.32
N GLN A 591 17.16 -26.61 -11.06
CA GLN A 591 16.77 -26.05 -9.77
C GLN A 591 16.87 -27.07 -8.64
N ILE A 592 16.38 -28.30 -8.84
CA ILE A 592 16.51 -29.39 -7.86
C ILE A 592 17.98 -29.61 -7.52
N SER A 593 18.84 -29.82 -8.53
CA SER A 593 20.29 -30.03 -8.35
C SER A 593 20.97 -28.84 -7.65
N PHE A 594 20.55 -27.61 -7.94
CA PHE A 594 21.09 -26.41 -7.31
C PHE A 594 20.69 -26.31 -5.84
N ILE A 595 19.40 -26.47 -5.53
CA ILE A 595 18.85 -26.36 -4.16
C ILE A 595 19.40 -27.47 -3.27
N GLU A 596 19.58 -28.69 -3.78
CA GLU A 596 20.16 -29.83 -3.06
C GLU A 596 21.62 -29.59 -2.65
N LYS A 597 22.39 -28.91 -3.51
CA LYS A 597 23.81 -28.60 -3.24
C LYS A 597 24.00 -27.33 -2.42
N HIS A 598 23.05 -26.40 -2.49
CA HIS A 598 23.07 -25.16 -1.72
C HIS A 598 22.93 -25.45 -0.22
N GLN A 599 23.58 -24.67 0.64
CA GLN A 599 23.32 -24.63 2.08
C GLN A 599 23.51 -23.18 2.55
N TYR A 600 22.59 -22.71 3.41
CA TYR A 600 22.77 -21.41 4.05
C TYR A 600 23.95 -21.47 5.02
N PHE A 601 24.74 -20.41 5.08
CA PHE A 601 25.96 -20.36 5.88
C PHE A 601 25.69 -19.91 7.32
N THR A 602 24.91 -18.84 7.49
CA THR A 602 24.60 -18.19 8.77
C THR A 602 23.52 -18.93 9.56
N GLU A 603 23.56 -18.81 10.88
CA GLU A 603 22.57 -19.46 11.76
C GLU A 603 21.19 -18.82 11.62
N THR A 604 21.14 -17.51 11.35
CA THR A 604 19.90 -16.76 11.12
C THR A 604 19.22 -17.22 9.83
N ALA A 605 19.95 -17.31 8.72
CA ALA A 605 19.38 -17.76 7.45
C ALA A 605 18.90 -19.21 7.51
N LYS A 606 19.68 -20.12 8.13
CA LYS A 606 19.27 -21.52 8.37
C LYS A 606 17.94 -21.59 9.12
N LYS A 607 17.82 -20.85 10.23
CA LYS A 607 16.57 -20.80 11.03
C LYS A 607 15.38 -20.27 10.23
N PHE A 608 15.59 -19.26 9.40
CA PHE A 608 14.51 -18.64 8.62
C PHE A 608 14.09 -19.47 7.41
N ARG A 609 15.02 -20.21 6.79
CA ARG A 609 14.84 -20.71 5.43
C ARG A 609 15.00 -22.21 5.25
N ASP A 610 15.70 -22.95 6.10
CA ASP A 610 15.98 -24.38 5.85
C ASP A 610 14.71 -25.22 5.73
N VAL A 611 13.74 -25.01 6.63
CA VAL A 611 12.46 -25.74 6.60
C VAL A 611 11.70 -25.44 5.30
N ASN A 612 11.59 -24.16 4.96
CA ASN A 612 10.86 -23.72 3.78
C ASN A 612 11.54 -24.16 2.49
N LYS A 613 12.88 -24.14 2.44
CA LYS A 613 13.66 -24.58 1.29
C LYS A 613 13.42 -26.06 0.99
N ASN A 614 13.34 -26.92 2.01
CA ASN A 614 12.98 -28.33 1.83
C ASN A 614 11.56 -28.50 1.29
N ILE A 615 10.61 -27.68 1.76
CA ILE A 615 9.23 -27.66 1.22
C ILE A 615 9.25 -27.25 -0.26
N GLN A 616 10.03 -26.24 -0.65
CA GLN A 616 10.16 -25.84 -2.06
C GLN A 616 10.77 -26.96 -2.91
N LEU A 617 11.80 -27.64 -2.41
CA LEU A 617 12.43 -28.77 -3.10
C LEU A 617 11.43 -29.89 -3.39
N GLU A 618 10.61 -30.26 -2.41
CA GLU A 618 9.54 -31.25 -2.60
C GLU A 618 8.49 -30.78 -3.60
N ALA A 619 8.12 -29.49 -3.57
CA ALA A 619 7.15 -28.92 -4.51
C ALA A 619 7.65 -29.01 -5.96
N ILE A 620 8.92 -28.68 -6.23
CA ILE A 620 9.51 -28.79 -7.57
C ILE A 620 9.59 -30.25 -8.02
N ARG A 621 9.96 -31.18 -7.13
CA ARG A 621 10.01 -32.62 -7.45
C ARG A 621 8.65 -33.13 -7.92
N ARG A 622 7.56 -32.77 -7.22
CA ARG A 622 6.20 -33.11 -7.64
C ARG A 622 5.85 -32.53 -9.00
N LEU A 623 6.23 -31.27 -9.28
CA LEU A 623 6.00 -30.66 -10.59
C LEU A 623 6.75 -31.40 -11.72
N VAL A 624 7.95 -31.93 -11.47
CA VAL A 624 8.67 -32.74 -12.46
C VAL A 624 7.98 -34.08 -12.67
N GLU A 625 7.51 -34.74 -11.60
CA GLU A 625 6.78 -36.01 -11.67
C GLU A 625 5.44 -35.88 -12.39
N GLU A 626 4.69 -34.78 -12.19
CA GLU A 626 3.40 -34.52 -12.86
C GLU A 626 3.55 -34.21 -14.35
N ASN A 627 4.71 -33.70 -14.78
CA ASN A 627 5.00 -33.31 -16.16
C ASN A 627 5.87 -34.32 -16.94
N SER A 628 6.25 -35.44 -16.30
CA SER A 628 6.97 -36.58 -16.90
C SER A 628 5.99 -37.66 -17.33
#